data_AF-A0A953UHQ3-F1
#
_entry.id   AF-A0A953UHQ3-F1
#
_cell.length_a   1.000
_cell.length_b   1.000
_cell.length_c   1.000
_cell.angle_alpha   90.00
_cell.angle_beta   90.00
_cell.angle_gamma   90.00
#
_symmetry.space_group_name_H-M   'P 1'
#
loop_
_entity.id
_entity.type
_entity.pdbx_description
1 polymer ?
#
loop_
_entity_poly.entity_id
_entity_poly.type
_entity_poly.pdbx_seq_one_letter_code
_entity_poly.pdbx_strand_id
1 'polypeptide(L)' 'MGTRIRVRNAGPYSGTYTVADTGSKVRGRHIDIFMPNRRNARKFGRRIVEIKVLRWGEG' A
#
# COMPACT_ATOMS: atom_id res chain seq x y z
N MET A 1 -15.48 2.16 -2.00
CA MET A 1 -14.36 2.00 -1.03
C MET A 1 -14.11 0.51 -0.77
N GLY A 2 -12.98 0.11 -0.15
CA GLY A 2 -12.81 -1.29 0.31
C GLY A 2 -11.99 -2.23 -0.60
N THR A 3 -11.19 -1.70 -1.52
CA THR A 3 -10.22 -2.51 -2.27
C THR A 3 -9.22 -3.14 -1.29
N ARG A 4 -9.00 -4.45 -1.42
CA ARG A 4 -7.99 -5.18 -0.65
C ARG A 4 -6.81 -5.53 -1.54
N ILE A 5 -5.61 -5.24 -1.07
CA ILE A 5 -4.35 -5.52 -1.76
C ILE A 5 -3.42 -6.33 -0.88
N ARG A 6 -2.56 -7.13 -1.51
CA ARG A 6 -1.41 -7.79 -0.88
C ARG A 6 -0.14 -7.07 -1.33
N VAL A 7 0.66 -6.62 -0.38
CA VAL A 7 1.98 -6.02 -0.59
C VAL A 7 3.05 -7.05 -0.25
N ARG A 8 4.02 -7.23 -1.15
CA ARG A 8 5.22 -8.06 -0.95
C ARG A 8 6.48 -7.22 -1.21
N ASN A 9 7.63 -7.72 -0.74
CA ASN A 9 8.93 -7.05 -0.84
C ASN A 9 9.00 -5.70 -0.07
N ALA A 10 8.11 -5.50 0.91
CA ALA A 10 8.08 -4.33 1.79
C ALA A 10 8.69 -4.62 3.18
N GLY A 11 9.44 -5.71 3.33
CA GLY A 11 10.01 -6.14 4.61
C GLY A 11 8.90 -6.35 5.67
N PRO A 12 9.02 -5.78 6.89
CA PRO A 12 8.03 -5.93 7.95
C PRO A 12 6.67 -5.28 7.63
N TYR A 13 6.59 -4.47 6.57
CA TYR A 13 5.35 -3.86 6.07
C TYR A 13 4.74 -4.66 4.92
N SER A 14 5.20 -5.89 4.69
CA SER A 14 4.53 -6.81 3.76
C SER A 14 3.26 -7.33 4.44
N GLY A 15 2.14 -7.31 3.73
CA GLY A 15 0.86 -7.56 4.38
C GLY A 15 -0.33 -7.38 3.47
N THR A 16 -1.51 -7.66 4.03
CA THR A 16 -2.78 -7.38 3.36
C THR A 16 -3.34 -6.08 3.89
N TYR A 17 -3.68 -5.16 3.00
CA TYR A 17 -4.15 -3.82 3.33
C TYR A 17 -5.50 -3.55 2.70
N THR A 18 -6.32 -2.77 3.41
CA THR A 18 -7.52 -2.15 2.85
C THR A 18 -7.15 -0.75 2.40
N VAL A 19 -7.43 -0.44 1.13
CA VAL A 19 -7.25 0.90 0.59
C VAL A 19 -8.33 1.80 1.17
N ALA A 20 -7.92 2.75 2.01
CA ALA A 20 -8.81 3.64 2.74
C ALA A 20 -9.28 4.86 1.92
N ASP A 21 -8.53 5.26 0.89
CA ASP A 21 -8.88 6.42 0.05
C ASP A 21 -9.02 5.99 -1.42
N THR A 22 -10.17 6.29 -2.00
CA THR A 22 -10.46 6.16 -3.44
C THR A 22 -9.96 7.37 -4.22
N GLY A 23 -8.86 7.98 -3.78
CA GLY A 23 -8.12 8.89 -4.65
C GLY A 23 -7.87 8.18 -5.97
N SER A 24 -8.40 8.73 -7.07
CA SER A 24 -8.17 8.31 -8.45
C SER A 24 -6.68 8.19 -8.83
N LYS A 25 -5.78 8.50 -7.88
CA LYS A 25 -4.32 8.35 -7.86
C LYS A 25 -3.79 6.92 -7.64
N VAL A 26 -4.64 5.91 -7.43
CA VAL A 26 -4.26 4.53 -7.84
C VAL A 26 -4.22 4.42 -9.38
N ARG A 27 -4.37 5.52 -10.13
CA ARG A 27 -3.85 5.63 -11.49
C ARG A 27 -2.34 5.89 -11.42
N GLY A 28 -1.60 4.79 -11.34
CA GLY A 28 -0.14 4.78 -11.29
C GLY A 28 0.39 3.63 -10.45
N ARG A 29 1.67 3.26 -10.65
CA ARG A 29 2.36 2.20 -9.88
C ARG A 29 2.92 2.75 -8.54
N HIS A 30 2.22 3.67 -7.88
CA HIS A 30 2.67 4.33 -6.64
C HIS A 30 1.62 4.17 -5.53
N ILE A 31 2.05 3.73 -4.34
CA ILE A 31 1.22 3.64 -3.14
C ILE A 31 2.01 4.14 -1.93
N ASP A 32 1.30 4.64 -0.91
CA ASP A 32 1.86 4.95 0.40
C ASP A 32 1.40 3.91 1.43
N ILE A 33 2.34 3.34 2.17
CA ILE A 33 2.04 2.44 3.30
C ILE A 33 2.07 3.28 4.57
N PHE A 34 0.96 3.30 5.32
CA PHE A 34 0.92 3.98 6.61
C PHE A 34 1.93 3.37 7.57
N MET A 35 2.77 4.22 8.18
CA MET A 35 3.75 3.82 9.18
C MET A 35 3.64 4.77 10.39
N PRO A 36 3.38 4.26 11.61
CA PRO A 36 3.15 5.10 12.78
C PRO A 36 4.40 5.83 13.27
N ASN A 37 5.60 5.40 12.86
CA ASN A 37 6.86 5.98 13.30
C ASN A 37 7.62 6.63 12.15
N ARG A 38 7.91 7.93 12.25
CA ARG A 38 8.66 8.71 11.24
C ARG A 38 10.06 8.17 10.97
N ARG A 39 10.77 7.66 11.99
CA ARG A 39 12.09 7.03 11.83
C ARG A 39 11.99 5.78 10.96
N ASN A 40 10.93 5.00 11.14
CA ASN A 40 10.69 3.80 10.35
C ASN A 40 10.34 4.15 8.90
N ALA A 41 9.52 5.17 8.67
CA ALA A 41 9.23 5.68 7.33
C ALA A 41 10.50 6.13 6.60
N ARG A 42 11.39 6.89 7.28
CA ARG A 42 12.68 7.30 6.71
C ARG A 42 13.58 6.11 6.36
N LYS A 43 13.64 5.10 7.23
CA LYS A 43 14.43 3.87 6.97
C LYS A 43 13.86 3.04 5.85
N PHE A 44 12.54 2.99 5.73
CA PHE A 44 11.87 2.26 4.66
C PHE A 44 12.17 2.88 3.30
N GLY A 45 12.03 4.21 3.20
CA GLY A 45 12.31 4.97 1.99
C GLY A 45 11.42 4.60 0.80
N ARG A 46 11.65 5.26 -0.33
CA ARG A 46 10.99 4.90 -1.60
C ARG A 46 11.62 3.61 -2.12
N ARG A 47 10.80 2.61 -2.42
CA ARG A 47 11.25 1.33 -2.97
C ARG A 47 10.20 0.69 -3.88
N ILE A 48 10.65 -0.22 -4.73
CA ILE A 48 9.78 -1.05 -5.57
C ILE A 48 9.25 -2.18 -4.70
N VAL A 49 7.94 -2.39 -4.75
CA VAL A 49 7.21 -3.46 -4.07
C VAL A 49 6.31 -4.17 -5.07
N GLU A 50 5.95 -5.41 -4.77
CA GLU A 50 4.98 -6.16 -5.57
C GLU A 50 3.59 -5.98 -4.96
N ILE A 51 2.63 -5.64 -5.82
CA ILE A 51 1.22 -5.44 -5.45
C ILE A 51 0.36 -6.45 -6.19
N LYS A 52 -0.47 -7.17 -5.44
CA LYS A 52 -1.56 -7.98 -5.98
C LYS A 52 -2.89 -7.46 -5.46
N VAL A 53 -3.80 -7.11 -6.35
CA VAL A 53 -5.19 -6.83 -5.98
C VAL A 53 -5.87 -8.14 -5.61
N LEU A 54 -6.44 -8.20 -4.41
CA LEU A 54 -7.18 -9.37 -3.91
C LEU A 54 -8.68 -9.23 -4.16
N ARG A 55 -9.21 -8.01 -3.99
CA ARG A 55 -10.61 -7.67 -4.24
C ARG A 55 -10.70 -6.19 -4.59
N TRP A 56 -11.46 -5.83 -5.62
CA TRP A 56 -11.84 -4.45 -5.87
C TRP A 56 -12.97 -4.03 -4.92
N GLY A 57 -12.87 -2.84 -4.35
CA GLY A 57 -13.96 -2.27 -3.57
C GLY A 57 -15.15 -2.01 -4.47
N GLU A 58 -16.36 -2.24 -3.95
CA GLU A 58 -17.59 -1.78 -4.57
C GLU A 58 -17.61 -0.25 -4.36
N GLY A 59 -17.49 0.48 -5.46
CA GLY A 59 -17.46 1.94 -5.47
C GLY A 59 -18.76 2.51 -4.99
#